data_AF-A0A6I3E217-F1
#
_entry.id   AF-A0A6I3E217-F1
#
_cell.length_a   1.000
_cell.length_b   1.000
_cell.length_c   1.000
_cell.angle_alpha   90.00
_cell.angle_beta   90.00
_cell.angle_gamma   90.00
#
_symmetry.space_group_name_H-M   'P 1'
#
loop_
_entity.id
_entity.type
_entity.pdbx_description
1 polymer ?
#
loop_
_entity_poly.entity_id
_entity_poly.type
_entity_poly.pdbx_seq_one_letter_code
_entity_poly.pdbx_strand_id
1 'polypeptide(L)'
;MRRVIFEEGGSEQIWLEGKSAYADTNILLTVTSAAGERSAYISGSEVTELNAGQLVDPAPQAESNSSPRNYAGVKKAMTISGYTFAVL
;
A
#
# COMPACT_ATOMS: atom_id res chain seq x y z
N MET A 1 -27.42 18.14 -9.60
CA MET A 1 -26.82 16.88 -10.08
C MET A 1 -26.28 16.15 -8.87
N ARG A 2 -26.55 14.85 -8.76
CA ARG A 2 -26.08 13.99 -7.66
C ARG A 2 -24.78 13.29 -8.08
N ARG A 3 -23.80 13.21 -7.18
CA ARG A 3 -22.53 12.53 -7.43
C ARG A 3 -22.14 11.69 -6.22
N VAL A 4 -21.96 10.39 -6.41
CA VAL A 4 -21.58 9.46 -5.34
C VAL A 4 -20.13 9.70 -4.94
N ILE A 5 -19.84 9.69 -3.64
CA ILE A 5 -18.50 9.79 -3.05
C ILE A 5 -18.03 8.40 -2.61
N PHE A 6 -18.86 7.71 -1.82
CA PHE A 6 -18.60 6.36 -1.35
C PHE A 6 -19.86 5.51 -1.55
N GLU A 7 -19.67 4.26 -1.98
CA GLU A 7 -20.73 3.27 -2.12
C GLU A 7 -20.29 1.98 -1.42
N GLU A 8 -21.10 1.48 -0.49
CA GLU A 8 -20.83 0.26 0.25
C GLU A 8 -22.07 -0.66 0.21
N GLY A 9 -21.90 -1.84 -0.38
CA GLY A 9 -22.92 -2.89 -0.35
C GLY A 9 -24.27 -2.55 -1.01
N GLY A 10 -24.36 -1.48 -1.82
CA GLY A 10 -25.56 -1.10 -2.58
C GLY A 10 -26.67 -0.40 -1.79
N SER A 11 -26.66 -0.45 -0.45
CA SER A 11 -27.63 0.27 0.40
C SER A 11 -27.03 1.48 1.12
N GLU A 12 -25.73 1.48 1.39
CA GLU A 12 -25.05 2.56 2.12
C GLU A 12 -24.22 3.40 1.16
N GLN A 13 -24.56 4.68 1.06
CA GLN A 13 -23.90 5.58 0.12
C GLN A 13 -23.79 6.98 0.72
N ILE A 14 -22.66 7.62 0.43
CA ILE A 14 -22.43 9.03 0.70
C ILE A 14 -22.33 9.73 -0.65
N TRP A 15 -23.04 10.84 -0.82
CA TRP A 15 -23.08 11.57 -2.07
C TRP A 15 -23.06 13.08 -1.85
N LEU A 16 -22.62 13.79 -2.89
CA LEU A 16 -22.67 15.23 -3.03
C LEU A 16 -23.84 15.62 -3.92
N GLU A 17 -24.55 16.67 -3.53
CA GLU A 17 -25.60 17.30 -4.30
C GLU A 17 -25.42 18.83 -4.33
N GLY A 18 -25.82 19.41 -5.46
CA GLY A 18 -25.75 20.86 -5.68
C GLY A 18 -24.52 21.29 -6.48
N LYS A 19 -24.25 22.58 -6.45
CA LYS A 19 -23.10 23.22 -7.10
C LYS A 19 -22.43 24.13 -6.07
N SER A 20 -21.12 24.00 -5.90
CA SER A 20 -20.37 24.90 -5.03
C SER A 20 -20.48 26.34 -5.54
N ALA A 21 -20.67 27.29 -4.63
CA ALA A 21 -20.54 28.72 -4.93
C ALA A 21 -19.06 29.12 -5.12
N TYR A 22 -18.14 28.28 -4.66
CA TYR A 22 -16.71 28.50 -4.72
C TYR A 22 -16.09 27.36 -5.53
N ALA A 23 -15.75 27.63 -6.79
CA ALA A 23 -15.22 26.61 -7.71
C ALA A 23 -13.81 26.15 -7.32
N ASP A 24 -13.05 27.00 -6.62
CA ASP A 24 -11.63 26.79 -6.32
C ASP A 24 -11.39 26.19 -4.92
N THR A 25 -12.46 25.80 -4.23
CA THR A 25 -12.34 25.15 -2.91
C THR A 25 -12.00 23.69 -3.06
N ASN A 26 -11.03 23.27 -2.26
CA ASN A 26 -10.62 21.89 -2.12
C ASN A 26 -11.10 21.37 -0.77
N ILE A 27 -11.77 20.21 -0.78
CA ILE A 27 -12.34 19.59 0.42
C ILE A 27 -11.75 18.19 0.52
N LEU A 28 -11.18 17.88 1.68
CA LEU A 28 -10.83 16.51 2.05
C LEU A 28 -11.89 15.99 3.01
N LEU A 29 -12.59 14.92 2.62
CA LEU A 29 -13.57 14.23 3.44
C LEU A 29 -13.02 12.88 3.86
N THR A 30 -12.93 12.64 5.17
CA THR A 30 -12.54 11.33 5.72
C THR A 30 -13.70 10.77 6.53
N VAL A 31 -14.05 9.52 6.26
CA VAL A 31 -15.13 8.80 6.92
C VAL A 31 -14.54 7.54 7.54
N THR A 32 -14.70 7.41 8.85
CA THR A 32 -14.29 6.23 9.61
C THR A 32 -15.52 5.42 9.99
N SER A 33 -15.47 4.12 9.71
CA SER A 33 -16.56 3.17 9.97
C SER A 33 -16.00 1.87 10.54
N ALA A 34 -16.88 0.92 10.88
CA ALA A 34 -16.47 -0.42 11.29
C ALA A 34 -15.70 -1.18 10.18
N ALA A 35 -15.91 -0.84 8.90
CA ALA A 35 -15.21 -1.42 7.76
C ALA A 35 -13.81 -0.79 7.53
N GLY A 36 -13.48 0.30 8.22
CA GLY A 36 -12.23 1.03 8.08
C GLY A 36 -12.42 2.51 7.76
N GLU A 37 -11.31 3.15 7.39
CA GLU A 37 -11.25 4.56 7.02
C GLU A 37 -11.19 4.72 5.49
N ARG A 38 -11.99 5.64 4.97
CA ARG A 38 -11.99 6.05 3.57
C ARG A 38 -11.88 7.56 3.47
N SER A 39 -11.10 8.04 2.50
CA SER A 39 -10.97 9.47 2.25
C SER A 39 -11.36 9.80 0.81
N ALA A 40 -11.89 10.99 0.59
CA ALA A 40 -12.20 11.51 -0.73
C ALA A 40 -11.78 12.97 -0.82
N TYR A 41 -11.10 13.31 -1.90
CA TYR A 41 -10.73 14.66 -2.25
C TYR A 41 -11.71 15.21 -3.27
N ILE A 42 -12.27 16.38 -2.99
CA ILE A 42 -13.25 17.05 -3.81
C ILE A 42 -12.65 18.38 -4.25
N SER A 43 -12.49 18.56 -5.55
CA SER A 43 -12.00 19.81 -6.15
C SER A 43 -12.96 20.26 -7.23
N GLY A 44 -13.67 21.36 -6.99
CA GLY A 44 -14.72 21.86 -7.88
C GLY A 44 -15.79 20.79 -8.19
N SER A 45 -15.76 20.26 -9.42
CA SER A 45 -16.68 19.22 -9.89
C SER A 45 -16.07 17.81 -9.93
N GLU A 46 -14.87 17.63 -9.44
CA GLU A 46 -14.18 16.34 -9.41
C GLU A 46 -14.22 15.75 -8.00
N VAL A 47 -14.40 14.44 -7.92
CA VAL A 47 -14.36 13.66 -6.66
C VAL A 47 -13.41 12.51 -6.90
N THR A 48 -12.36 12.46 -6.08
CA THR A 48 -11.28 11.47 -6.18
C THR A 48 -11.21 10.73 -4.86
N GLU A 49 -11.46 9.42 -4.86
CA GLU A 49 -11.26 8.58 -3.68
C GLU A 49 -9.76 8.43 -3.40
N LEU A 50 -9.39 8.58 -2.14
CA LEU A 50 -8.02 8.49 -1.65
C LEU A 50 -7.94 7.42 -0.55
N ASN A 51 -6.89 6.61 -0.61
CA ASN A 51 -6.52 5.77 0.52
C ASN A 51 -5.70 6.61 1.50
N ALA A 52 -6.01 6.56 2.80
CA ALA A 52 -5.32 7.32 3.84
C ALA A 52 -3.79 7.09 3.83
N GLY A 53 -3.33 5.89 3.42
CA GLY A 53 -1.90 5.57 3.29
C GLY A 53 -1.17 6.34 2.18
N GLN A 54 -1.88 7.03 1.29
CA GLN A 54 -1.30 7.87 0.23
C GLN A 54 -1.10 9.32 0.66
N LEU A 55 -1.67 9.73 1.80
CA LEU A 55 -1.56 11.08 2.35
C LEU A 55 -0.39 11.23 3.34
N VAL A 56 0.22 10.11 3.72
CA VAL A 56 1.38 10.08 4.60
C VAL A 56 2.60 9.80 3.73
N ASP A 57 3.68 10.57 3.94
CA ASP A 57 4.97 10.21 3.35
C ASP A 57 5.28 8.76 3.72
N PRO A 58 5.44 7.85 2.74
CA PRO A 58 5.75 6.48 3.06
C PRO A 58 7.04 6.47 3.89
N ALA A 59 7.00 5.81 5.05
CA ALA A 59 8.21 5.63 5.85
C ALA A 59 9.31 5.11 4.92
N PRO A 60 10.53 5.70 4.97
CA PRO A 60 11.60 5.32 4.06
C PRO A 60 11.72 3.80 4.10
N GLN A 61 11.54 3.16 2.94
CA GLN A 61 11.66 1.71 2.85
C GLN A 61 13.06 1.39 3.35
N ALA A 62 13.14 0.79 4.53
CA ALA A 62 14.39 0.22 4.99
C ALA A 62 14.72 -0.84 3.95
N GLU A 63 15.67 -0.52 3.07
CA GLU A 63 16.33 -1.50 2.24
C GLU A 63 16.92 -2.52 3.22
N SER A 64 16.15 -3.56 3.54
CA SER A 64 16.74 -4.75 4.09
C SER A 64 17.62 -5.26 2.98
N ASN A 65 18.88 -4.86 3.00
CA ASN A 65 19.96 -5.55 2.34
C ASN A 65 19.94 -6.97 2.93
N SER A 66 19.06 -7.83 2.41
CA SER A 66 19.19 -9.26 2.54
C SER A 66 20.40 -9.61 1.67
N SER A 67 21.59 -9.33 2.21
CA SER A 67 22.80 -9.96 1.74
C SER A 67 22.50 -11.46 1.73
N PRO A 68 22.57 -12.15 0.58
CA PRO A 68 22.26 -13.57 0.53
C PRO A 68 23.34 -14.29 1.33
N ARG A 69 23.07 -14.55 2.61
CA ARG A 69 23.91 -15.38 3.47
C ARG A 69 23.68 -16.85 3.13
N ASN A 70 24.00 -17.23 1.89
CA ASN A 70 23.85 -18.58 1.36
C ASN A 70 25.18 -19.10 0.78
N TYR A 71 26.26 -19.15 1.58
CA TYR A 71 27.47 -19.89 1.20
C TYR A 71 28.21 -20.57 2.37
N ALA A 72 27.53 -20.87 3.48
CA ALA A 72 28.12 -21.67 4.56
C ALA A 72 27.94 -23.20 4.37
N GLY A 73 27.00 -23.64 3.52
CA GLY A 73 26.71 -25.06 3.31
C GLY A 73 27.56 -25.75 2.23
N VAL A 74 28.02 -25.00 1.21
CA VAL A 74 28.68 -25.60 0.03
C VAL A 74 30.16 -25.94 0.27
N LYS A 75 30.79 -25.37 1.32
CA LYS A 75 32.19 -25.69 1.65
C LYS A 75 32.38 -27.03 2.35
N LYS A 76 31.32 -27.71 2.81
CA LYS A 76 31.43 -29.04 3.45
C LYS A 76 31.53 -30.21 2.47
N ALA A 77 31.32 -30.00 1.17
CA ALA A 77 31.46 -31.04 0.16
C ALA A 77 32.90 -31.17 -0.38
N MET A 78 33.78 -30.21 -0.11
CA MET A 78 35.13 -30.14 -0.71
C MET A 78 36.24 -30.60 0.23
N THR A 79 35.96 -31.51 1.16
CA THR A 79 37.00 -32.06 2.07
C THR A 79 36.86 -33.56 2.32
N ILE A 80 35.95 -34.26 1.61
CA ILE A 80 35.79 -35.72 1.69
C ILE A 80 36.11 -36.33 0.32
N SER A 81 37.32 -36.13 -0.17
CA SER A 81 37.86 -36.89 -1.31
C SER A 81 39.40 -37.02 -1.27
N GLY A 82 40.03 -36.76 -0.12
CA GLY A 82 41.49 -36.75 0.05
C GLY A 82 42.09 -38.00 0.72
N TYR A 83 41.28 -38.93 1.25
CA TYR A 83 41.78 -40.07 2.04
C TYR A 83 41.30 -41.45 1.55
N THR A 84 40.98 -41.61 0.27
CA THR A 84 40.67 -42.93 -0.33
C THR A 84 41.71 -43.45 -1.33
N PHE A 85 42.82 -42.73 -1.56
CA PHE A 85 43.93 -43.21 -2.39
C PHE A 85 45.21 -43.56 -1.59
N ALA A 86 45.13 -43.67 -0.26
CA ALA A 86 46.26 -44.05 0.59
C ALA A 86 46.17 -45.48 1.17
N VAL A 87 45.15 -46.26 0.79
CA VAL A 87 45.03 -47.68 1.15
C VAL A 87 44.51 -48.48 -0.05
N LEU A 88 45.32 -48.55 -1.11
CA LEU A 88 45.37 -49.70 -2.03
C LEU A 88 46.71 -49.70 -2.78
#